data_AF-A0A920JC15-F1
#
_entry.id   AF-A0A920JC15-F1
#
_cell.length_a   1.000
_cell.length_b   1.000
_cell.length_c   1.000
_cell.angle_alpha   90.00
_cell.angle_beta   90.00
_cell.angle_gamma   90.00
#
_symmetry.space_group_name_H-M   'P 1'
#
loop_
_entity.id
_entity.type
_entity.pdbx_description
1 polymer ?
#
loop_
_entity_poly.entity_id
_entity_poly.type
_entity_poly.pdbx_seq_one_letter_code
_entity_poly.pdbx_strand_id
1 'polypeptide(L)'
;MLLQELSEHQLQLVEILHTHAHLDHFLASGKIKEATGAKLSLHQEDSFLWDMLEDQCGMFGIPYEPAPPPDHWLEHEEETLLQGCCLHTPGHTPGSMSFFFEEENPLFAGDTLFQGLIGRTDLWGGDFNTIETSIREVLYKLDEATTGITGQGLSPTIGGKSGNPKPLSGVEFLFQIQQLLFPVQSLP
;
A
#
# COMPACT_ATOMS: atom_id res chain seq x y z
N MET A 1 0.19 -9.90 15.09
CA MET A 1 1.51 -9.50 14.59
C MET A 1 1.65 -7.98 14.65
N LEU A 2 0.84 -7.19 13.92
CA LEU A 2 0.97 -5.72 13.95
C LEU A 2 0.68 -5.04 15.31
N LEU A 3 -0.43 -5.37 15.97
CA LEU A 3 -0.75 -4.79 17.29
C LEU A 3 0.29 -5.15 18.37
N GLN A 4 0.94 -6.30 18.21
CA GLN A 4 2.03 -6.72 19.08
C GLN A 4 3.26 -5.88 18.82
N GLU A 5 3.64 -5.67 17.55
CA GLU A 5 4.76 -4.81 17.17
C GLU A 5 4.59 -3.37 17.71
N LEU A 6 3.40 -2.80 17.54
CA LEU A 6 3.07 -1.48 18.11
C LEU A 6 3.29 -1.45 19.61
N SER A 7 2.83 -2.48 20.34
CA SER A 7 3.00 -2.56 21.79
C SER A 7 4.46 -2.77 22.21
N GLU A 8 5.22 -3.61 21.51
CA GLU A 8 6.62 -3.91 21.83
C GLU A 8 7.51 -2.68 21.65
N HIS A 9 7.21 -1.88 20.61
CA HIS A 9 7.93 -0.65 20.31
C HIS A 9 7.33 0.61 20.96
N GLN A 10 6.25 0.46 21.75
CA GLN A 10 5.54 1.58 22.41
C GLN A 10 5.08 2.66 21.42
N LEU A 11 4.64 2.23 20.23
CA LEU A 11 4.16 3.09 19.16
C LEU A 11 2.65 3.23 19.19
N GLN A 12 2.16 4.41 18.80
CA GLN A 12 0.75 4.66 18.58
C GLN A 12 0.46 4.69 17.07
N LEU A 13 -0.51 3.88 16.61
CA LEU A 13 -0.98 3.94 15.24
C LEU A 13 -2.04 5.05 15.11
N VAL A 14 -1.75 6.08 14.31
CA VAL A 14 -2.63 7.24 14.12
C VAL A 14 -3.41 7.21 12.81
N GLU A 15 -2.83 6.59 11.78
CA GLU A 15 -3.39 6.53 10.43
C GLU A 15 -2.93 5.26 9.71
N ILE A 16 -3.80 4.79 8.82
CA ILE A 16 -3.61 3.66 7.92
C ILE A 16 -3.78 4.18 6.50
N LEU A 17 -2.68 4.28 5.79
CA LEU A 17 -2.62 4.72 4.40
C LEU A 17 -2.68 3.48 3.49
N HIS A 18 -3.74 3.35 2.70
CA HIS A 18 -3.89 2.24 1.75
C HIS A 18 -3.31 2.64 0.40
N THR A 19 -2.41 1.81 -0.14
CA THR A 19 -1.91 1.99 -1.50
C THR A 19 -2.99 1.68 -2.53
N HIS A 20 -3.90 0.75 -2.25
CA HIS A 20 -5.08 0.43 -3.06
C HIS A 20 -6.00 -0.52 -2.27
N ALA A 21 -7.16 -0.87 -2.82
CA ALA A 21 -8.20 -1.66 -2.17
C ALA A 21 -8.37 -3.09 -2.72
N HIS A 22 -7.28 -3.78 -3.05
CA HIS A 22 -7.32 -5.25 -3.15
C HIS A 22 -7.26 -5.90 -1.78
N LEU A 23 -8.01 -6.99 -1.60
CA LEU A 23 -8.27 -7.63 -0.29
C LEU A 23 -7.01 -7.86 0.55
N ASP A 24 -5.89 -8.24 -0.08
CA ASP A 24 -4.64 -8.56 0.58
C ASP A 24 -3.92 -7.33 1.17
N HIS A 25 -4.42 -6.12 0.88
CA HIS A 25 -3.93 -4.86 1.42
C HIS A 25 -4.83 -4.23 2.48
N PHE A 26 -6.09 -4.65 2.64
CA PHE A 26 -7.01 -4.01 3.60
C PHE A 26 -7.93 -4.95 4.39
N LEU A 27 -7.83 -6.27 4.22
CA LEU A 27 -8.70 -7.24 4.94
C LEU A 27 -8.67 -7.06 6.47
N ALA A 28 -7.51 -6.68 7.02
CA ALA A 28 -7.34 -6.49 8.47
C ALA A 28 -7.70 -5.07 8.98
N SER A 29 -7.98 -4.12 8.07
CA SER A 29 -8.07 -2.70 8.41
C SER A 29 -9.21 -2.38 9.39
N GLY A 30 -10.35 -3.07 9.27
CA GLY A 30 -11.47 -2.89 10.21
C GLY A 30 -11.11 -3.23 11.66
N LYS A 31 -10.51 -4.40 11.87
CA LYS A 31 -10.05 -4.84 13.20
C LYS A 31 -8.97 -3.93 13.78
N ILE A 32 -8.06 -3.45 12.93
CA ILE A 32 -6.96 -2.59 13.39
C ILE A 32 -7.51 -1.22 13.79
N LYS A 33 -8.41 -0.63 12.99
CA LYS A 33 -9.11 0.60 13.37
C LYS A 33 -9.85 0.46 14.69
N GLU A 34 -10.60 -0.63 14.88
CA GLU A 34 -11.32 -0.87 16.14
C GLU A 34 -10.37 -0.90 17.34
N ALA A 35 -9.21 -1.55 17.18
CA ALA A 35 -8.23 -1.70 18.24
C ALA A 35 -7.43 -0.42 18.56
N THR A 36 -7.18 0.43 17.57
CA THR A 36 -6.25 1.58 17.72
C THR A 36 -6.92 2.94 17.62
N GLY A 37 -8.11 3.03 17.02
CA GLY A 37 -8.75 4.28 16.66
C GLY A 37 -8.10 5.01 15.46
N ALA A 38 -7.18 4.35 14.76
CA ALA A 38 -6.49 4.94 13.61
C ALA A 38 -7.46 5.27 12.47
N LYS A 39 -7.18 6.36 11.75
CA LYS A 39 -7.92 6.74 10.54
C LYS A 39 -7.59 5.81 9.38
N LEU A 40 -8.57 5.47 8.56
CA LEU A 40 -8.39 4.76 7.30
C LEU A 40 -8.39 5.77 6.17
N SER A 41 -7.34 5.79 5.36
CA SER A 41 -7.22 6.69 4.21
C SER A 41 -7.03 5.87 2.93
N LEU A 42 -7.78 6.21 1.90
CA LEU A 42 -7.82 5.51 0.60
C LEU A 42 -8.02 6.53 -0.51
N HIS A 43 -7.59 6.26 -1.74
CA HIS A 43 -8.00 7.10 -2.87
C HIS A 43 -9.45 6.81 -3.28
N GLN A 44 -10.23 7.85 -3.59
CA GLN A 44 -11.67 7.69 -3.83
C GLN A 44 -12.01 6.77 -5.01
N GLU A 45 -11.16 6.72 -6.04
CA GLU A 45 -11.37 5.85 -7.21
C GLU A 45 -11.30 4.34 -6.89
N ASP A 46 -10.82 3.97 -5.70
CA ASP A 46 -10.81 2.57 -5.23
C ASP A 46 -11.99 2.22 -4.32
N SER A 47 -12.92 3.15 -4.08
CA SER A 47 -14.13 2.89 -3.29
C SER A 47 -14.93 1.68 -3.77
N PHE A 48 -15.00 1.46 -5.09
CA PHE A 48 -15.71 0.29 -5.64
C PHE A 48 -15.02 -1.03 -5.29
N LEU A 49 -13.69 -1.06 -5.18
CA LEU A 49 -12.95 -2.25 -4.75
C LEU A 49 -13.12 -2.49 -3.24
N TRP A 50 -13.11 -1.42 -2.45
CA TRP A 50 -13.41 -1.47 -1.02
C TRP A 50 -14.77 -2.12 -0.76
N ASP A 51 -15.80 -1.68 -1.49
CA ASP A 51 -17.17 -2.22 -1.40
C ASP A 51 -17.27 -3.67 -1.90
N MET A 52 -16.34 -4.11 -2.77
CA MET A 52 -16.28 -5.46 -3.33
C MET A 52 -15.59 -6.48 -2.41
N LEU A 53 -15.23 -6.12 -1.16
CA LEU A 53 -14.46 -7.01 -0.28
C LEU A 53 -15.06 -8.43 -0.13
N GLU A 54 -16.38 -8.57 -0.06
CA GLU A 54 -17.03 -9.89 0.04
C GLU A 54 -16.79 -10.75 -1.21
N ASP A 55 -16.94 -10.17 -2.41
CA ASP A 55 -16.69 -10.87 -3.68
C ASP A 55 -15.21 -11.23 -3.83
N GLN A 56 -14.32 -10.30 -3.45
CA GLN A 56 -12.87 -10.54 -3.43
C GLN A 56 -12.54 -11.73 -2.51
N CYS A 57 -13.03 -11.72 -1.27
CA CYS A 57 -12.86 -12.84 -0.33
C CYS A 57 -13.39 -14.16 -0.89
N GLY A 58 -14.59 -14.14 -1.49
CA GLY A 58 -15.23 -15.31 -2.10
C GLY A 58 -14.39 -15.95 -3.21
N MET A 59 -13.74 -15.14 -4.05
CA MET A 59 -12.88 -15.64 -5.13
C MET A 59 -11.65 -16.43 -4.65
N PHE A 60 -11.15 -16.12 -3.45
CA PHE A 60 -9.98 -16.79 -2.87
C PHE A 60 -10.34 -17.75 -1.73
N GLY A 61 -11.63 -17.96 -1.45
CA GLY A 61 -12.09 -18.82 -0.36
C GLY A 61 -11.70 -18.30 1.04
N ILE A 62 -11.50 -16.99 1.17
CA ILE A 62 -11.11 -16.33 2.41
C ILE A 62 -12.38 -15.92 3.17
N PRO A 63 -12.44 -16.08 4.51
CA PRO A 63 -13.56 -15.58 5.30
C PRO A 63 -13.71 -14.06 5.14
N TYR A 64 -14.91 -13.62 4.79
CA TYR A 64 -15.25 -12.20 4.72
C TYR A 64 -15.37 -11.60 6.12
N GLU A 65 -14.71 -10.45 6.31
CA GLU A 65 -14.88 -9.60 7.48
C GLU A 65 -15.06 -8.15 7.01
N PRO A 66 -16.15 -7.46 7.40
CA PRO A 66 -16.42 -6.11 6.93
C PRO A 66 -15.40 -5.11 7.49
N ALA A 67 -14.93 -4.19 6.63
CA ALA A 67 -14.21 -2.99 7.05
C ALA A 67 -15.16 -1.79 7.04
N PRO A 68 -15.09 -0.87 8.03
CA PRO A 68 -15.84 0.39 7.99
C PRO A 68 -15.38 1.24 6.81
N PRO A 69 -16.16 2.23 6.35
CA PRO A 69 -15.73 3.11 5.26
C PRO A 69 -14.43 3.86 5.62
N PRO A 70 -13.60 4.21 4.62
CA PRO A 70 -12.47 5.12 4.81
C PRO A 70 -12.91 6.44 5.45
N ASP A 71 -12.06 6.98 6.34
CA ASP A 71 -12.27 8.29 6.98
C ASP A 71 -11.80 9.45 6.12
N HIS A 72 -10.84 9.20 5.23
CA HIS A 72 -10.18 10.21 4.42
C HIS A 72 -9.96 9.73 2.99
N TRP A 73 -10.17 10.64 2.04
CA TRP A 73 -9.90 10.41 0.62
C TRP A 73 -8.59 11.09 0.26
N LEU A 74 -7.58 10.30 -0.08
CA LEU A 74 -6.25 10.79 -0.42
C LEU A 74 -6.26 11.48 -1.78
N GLU A 75 -5.54 12.59 -1.89
CA GLU A 75 -5.29 13.31 -3.15
C GLU A 75 -3.82 13.23 -3.59
N HIS A 76 -3.55 13.49 -4.88
CA HIS A 76 -2.19 13.60 -5.41
C HIS A 76 -1.49 14.84 -4.83
N GLU A 77 -0.21 14.69 -4.47
CA GLU A 77 0.64 15.71 -3.81
C GLU A 77 0.12 16.17 -2.43
N GLU A 78 -0.84 15.45 -1.83
CA GLU A 78 -1.25 15.68 -0.45
C GLU A 78 -0.12 15.25 0.52
N GLU A 79 0.09 16.02 1.59
CA GLU A 79 0.99 15.65 2.67
C GLU A 79 0.26 14.78 3.71
N THR A 80 0.83 13.61 4.01
CA THR A 80 0.35 12.70 5.06
C THR A 80 0.62 13.25 6.47
N LEU A 81 -0.02 12.68 7.50
CA LEU A 81 0.22 13.10 8.90
C LEU A 81 1.69 12.98 9.35
N LEU A 82 2.48 12.16 8.66
CA LEU A 82 3.88 11.92 8.96
C LEU A 82 4.81 12.46 7.87
N GLN A 83 4.38 13.54 7.18
CA GLN A 83 5.22 14.32 6.25
C GLN A 83 5.72 13.54 5.02
N GLY A 84 5.06 12.43 4.67
CA GLY A 84 5.19 11.80 3.36
C GLY A 84 4.29 12.45 2.32
N CYS A 85 4.73 12.45 1.07
CA CYS A 85 3.98 12.92 -0.08
C CYS A 85 3.17 11.78 -0.72
N CYS A 86 1.87 12.00 -0.87
CA CYS A 86 0.95 11.12 -1.58
C CYS A 86 1.12 11.27 -3.09
N LEU A 87 1.34 10.16 -3.79
CA LEU A 87 1.52 10.13 -5.24
C LEU A 87 0.45 9.24 -5.86
N HIS A 88 -0.56 9.83 -6.51
CA HIS A 88 -1.50 9.05 -7.32
C HIS A 88 -0.77 8.36 -8.48
N THR A 89 -0.84 7.04 -8.51
CA THR A 89 -0.15 6.16 -9.45
C THR A 89 -1.09 5.08 -9.98
N PRO A 90 -2.17 5.45 -10.70
CA PRO A 90 -3.19 4.53 -11.16
C PRO A 90 -2.65 3.49 -12.16
N GLY A 91 -3.41 2.42 -12.33
CA GLY A 91 -3.25 1.44 -13.40
C GLY A 91 -3.16 0.00 -12.92
N HIS A 92 -2.61 -0.27 -11.73
CA HIS A 92 -2.88 -1.55 -11.06
C HIS A 92 -4.34 -1.61 -10.60
N THR A 93 -4.78 -0.51 -9.99
CA THR A 93 -6.17 -0.13 -9.75
C THR A 93 -6.36 1.35 -10.10
N PRO A 94 -7.58 1.86 -10.28
CA PRO A 94 -7.83 3.28 -10.53
C PRO A 94 -7.38 4.17 -9.37
N GLY A 95 -7.54 3.72 -8.12
CA GLY A 95 -7.14 4.45 -6.93
C GLY A 95 -5.74 4.12 -6.40
N SER A 96 -4.87 3.47 -7.18
CA SER A 96 -3.52 3.14 -6.72
C SER A 96 -2.72 4.40 -6.34
N MET A 97 -2.15 4.38 -5.13
CA MET A 97 -1.30 5.42 -4.54
C MET A 97 0.08 4.86 -4.21
N SER A 98 1.08 5.72 -4.30
CA SER A 98 2.41 5.54 -3.74
C SER A 98 2.69 6.61 -2.69
N PHE A 99 3.54 6.32 -1.70
CA PHE A 99 3.91 7.28 -0.64
C PHE A 99 5.41 7.48 -0.57
N PHE A 100 5.87 8.72 -0.73
CA PHE A 100 7.29 9.07 -0.74
C PHE A 100 7.67 9.89 0.50
N PHE A 101 8.73 9.50 1.20
CA PHE A 101 9.25 10.24 2.36
C PHE A 101 10.63 10.80 2.00
N GLU A 102 10.72 12.12 1.88
CA GLU A 102 11.91 12.78 1.31
C GLU A 102 13.14 12.64 2.22
N GLU A 103 12.98 12.77 3.54
CA GLU A 103 14.10 12.77 4.50
C GLU A 103 14.83 11.42 4.52
N GLU A 104 14.11 10.31 4.57
CA GLU A 104 14.67 8.96 4.60
C GLU A 104 14.82 8.34 3.21
N ASN A 105 14.21 8.95 2.20
CA ASN A 105 14.16 8.53 0.80
C ASN A 105 13.52 7.14 0.49
N PRO A 106 12.55 6.59 1.26
CA PRO A 106 11.75 5.46 0.83
C PRO A 106 10.57 5.88 -0.06
N LEU A 107 10.21 4.99 -0.99
CA LEU A 107 8.96 5.04 -1.74
C LEU A 107 8.16 3.78 -1.47
N PHE A 108 6.98 3.90 -0.85
CA PHE A 108 6.03 2.81 -0.76
C PHE A 108 5.18 2.77 -2.02
N ALA A 109 5.54 1.92 -2.99
CA ALA A 109 4.93 1.94 -4.33
C ALA A 109 3.65 1.10 -4.46
N GLY A 110 3.23 0.44 -3.38
CA GLY A 110 2.18 -0.57 -3.43
C GLY A 110 2.51 -1.67 -4.43
N ASP A 111 1.51 -2.02 -5.24
CA ASP A 111 1.66 -2.98 -6.34
C ASP A 111 1.80 -2.26 -7.69
N THR A 112 2.28 -1.01 -7.71
CA THR A 112 2.52 -0.26 -8.96
C THR A 112 3.81 -0.72 -9.66
N LEU A 113 4.91 -0.77 -8.92
CA LEU A 113 6.25 -1.04 -9.45
C LEU A 113 7.00 -2.04 -8.57
N PHE A 114 7.59 -3.07 -9.19
CA PHE A 114 8.45 -4.06 -8.56
C PHE A 114 9.84 -4.07 -9.21
N GLN A 115 10.81 -4.77 -8.62
CA GLN A 115 12.11 -4.94 -9.27
C GLN A 115 11.98 -5.71 -10.59
N GLY A 116 12.10 -4.98 -11.71
CA GLY A 116 12.04 -5.54 -13.06
C GLY A 116 10.64 -5.95 -13.54
N LEU A 117 9.59 -5.62 -12.79
CA LEU A 117 8.19 -5.98 -13.09
C LEU A 117 7.24 -4.84 -12.67
N ILE A 118 5.98 -4.92 -13.09
CA ILE A 118 4.91 -3.99 -12.71
C ILE A 118 3.74 -4.75 -12.11
N GLY A 119 2.83 -4.02 -11.47
CA GLY A 119 1.51 -4.51 -11.05
C GLY A 119 0.76 -5.22 -12.16
N ARG A 120 -0.06 -6.20 -11.76
CA ARG A 120 -1.05 -6.79 -12.67
C ARG A 120 -2.04 -5.71 -13.12
N THR A 121 -2.42 -5.74 -14.38
CA THR A 121 -3.37 -4.78 -14.97
C THR A 121 -4.55 -5.48 -15.64
N ASP A 122 -4.71 -6.78 -15.38
CA ASP A 122 -5.75 -7.65 -15.91
C ASP A 122 -6.88 -7.94 -14.90
N LEU A 123 -6.80 -7.33 -13.71
CA LEU A 123 -7.83 -7.40 -12.65
C LEU A 123 -8.76 -6.18 -12.69
N TRP A 124 -9.68 -6.09 -11.75
CA TRP A 124 -10.71 -5.05 -11.72
C TRP A 124 -10.13 -3.65 -11.71
N GLY A 125 -10.47 -2.87 -12.74
CA GLY A 125 -10.00 -1.50 -12.91
C GLY A 125 -8.54 -1.38 -13.34
N GLY A 126 -7.84 -2.48 -13.59
CA GLY A 126 -6.47 -2.46 -14.10
C GLY A 126 -6.40 -1.95 -15.55
N ASP A 127 -5.35 -1.16 -15.85
CA ASP A 127 -5.05 -0.67 -17.19
C ASP A 127 -3.54 -0.52 -17.41
N PHE A 128 -3.03 -1.20 -18.45
CA PHE A 128 -1.60 -1.24 -18.76
C PHE A 128 -1.02 0.11 -19.18
N ASN A 129 -1.73 0.88 -20.01
CA ASN A 129 -1.22 2.17 -20.48
C ASN A 129 -1.16 3.19 -19.35
N THR A 130 -2.10 3.09 -18.41
CA THR A 130 -2.20 3.94 -17.23
C THR A 130 -1.06 3.65 -16.27
N ILE A 131 -0.80 2.37 -15.93
CA ILE A 131 0.32 2.05 -15.01
C ILE A 131 1.67 2.44 -15.60
N GLU A 132 1.88 2.26 -16.91
CA GLU A 132 3.11 2.69 -17.59
C GLU A 132 3.27 4.21 -17.51
N THR A 133 2.19 4.95 -17.72
CA THR A 133 2.18 6.42 -17.62
C THR A 133 2.47 6.86 -16.19
N SER A 134 1.84 6.25 -15.18
CA SER A 134 2.09 6.52 -13.77
C SER A 134 3.55 6.31 -13.38
N ILE A 135 4.15 5.19 -13.79
CA ILE A 135 5.57 4.91 -13.51
C ILE A 135 6.47 5.96 -14.17
N ARG A 136 6.27 6.25 -15.46
CA ARG A 136 7.14 7.17 -16.20
C ARG A 136 6.99 8.62 -15.74
N GLU A 137 5.77 9.06 -15.51
CA GLU A 137 5.46 10.48 -15.27
C GLU A 137 5.44 10.85 -13.79
N VAL A 138 5.40 9.88 -12.87
CA VAL A 138 5.39 10.13 -11.43
C VAL A 138 6.63 9.51 -10.78
N LEU A 139 6.75 8.18 -10.82
CA LEU A 139 7.79 7.48 -10.05
C LEU A 139 9.20 7.72 -10.60
N TYR A 140 9.38 7.72 -11.91
CA TYR A 140 10.69 7.98 -12.54
C TYR A 140 11.13 9.45 -12.52
N LYS A 141 10.30 10.35 -11.98
CA LYS A 141 10.71 11.73 -11.68
C LYS A 141 11.39 11.88 -10.32
N LEU A 142 11.30 10.86 -9.46
CA LEU A 142 12.02 10.81 -8.18
C LEU A 142 13.52 10.53 -8.41
N ASP A 143 14.34 10.77 -7.39
CA ASP A 143 15.78 10.50 -7.46
C ASP A 143 16.04 9.01 -7.75
N GLU A 144 17.01 8.70 -8.62
CA GLU A 144 17.36 7.32 -8.97
C GLU A 144 17.75 6.46 -7.75
N ALA A 145 18.27 7.08 -6.69
CA ALA A 145 18.63 6.44 -5.43
C ALA A 145 17.42 6.16 -4.52
N THR A 146 16.22 6.63 -4.88
CA THR A 146 14.98 6.35 -4.15
C THR A 146 14.76 4.85 -4.07
N THR A 147 14.57 4.35 -2.85
CA THR A 147 14.40 2.91 -2.60
C THR A 147 12.93 2.58 -2.49
N GLY A 148 12.45 1.72 -3.39
CA GLY A 148 11.08 1.22 -3.38
C GLY A 148 10.86 0.15 -2.31
N ILE A 149 9.84 0.33 -1.49
CA ILE A 149 9.29 -0.66 -0.58
C ILE A 149 8.00 -1.14 -1.25
N THR A 150 7.99 -2.40 -1.66
CA THR A 150 6.85 -3.00 -2.35
C THR A 150 6.06 -3.86 -1.41
N GLY A 151 4.77 -4.00 -1.71
CA GLY A 151 3.91 -4.94 -1.02
C GLY A 151 4.40 -6.38 -1.22
N GLN A 152 4.45 -6.82 -2.48
CA GLN A 152 4.96 -8.13 -2.90
C GLN A 152 6.29 -8.01 -3.67
N GLY A 153 7.02 -9.12 -3.85
CA GLY A 153 8.22 -9.17 -4.71
C GLY A 153 9.46 -8.50 -4.12
N LEU A 154 10.49 -8.31 -4.97
CA LEU A 154 11.73 -7.63 -4.56
C LEU A 154 11.58 -6.11 -4.71
N SER A 155 12.07 -5.38 -3.69
CA SER A 155 12.18 -3.93 -3.66
C SER A 155 12.98 -3.37 -4.86
N PRO A 156 12.40 -2.51 -5.71
CA PRO A 156 13.15 -1.79 -6.73
C PRO A 156 13.95 -0.63 -6.10
N THR A 157 14.95 -0.12 -6.81
CA THR A 157 15.28 1.31 -6.74
C THR A 157 14.73 1.97 -8.00
N ILE A 158 14.43 3.27 -7.94
CA ILE A 158 13.98 4.00 -9.13
C ILE A 158 15.00 3.89 -10.28
N GLY A 159 16.30 3.88 -9.96
CA GLY A 159 17.38 3.63 -10.93
C GLY A 159 17.58 2.17 -11.37
N GLY A 160 16.71 1.23 -10.96
CA GLY A 160 16.71 -0.17 -11.41
C GLY A 160 17.79 -1.08 -10.80
N LYS A 161 18.55 -0.61 -9.81
CA LYS A 161 19.53 -1.42 -9.07
C LYS A 161 18.89 -2.04 -7.82
N SER A 162 19.33 -3.23 -7.41
CA SER A 162 18.91 -3.77 -6.11
C SER A 162 19.47 -2.88 -4.99
N GLY A 163 18.60 -2.34 -4.14
CA GLY A 163 18.96 -1.57 -2.96
C GLY A 163 18.24 -2.13 -1.74
N ASN A 164 18.94 -2.25 -0.61
CA ASN A 164 18.29 -2.56 0.66
C ASN A 164 17.72 -1.26 1.23
N PRO A 165 16.44 -1.22 1.64
CA PRO A 165 15.89 -0.05 2.30
C PRO A 165 16.70 0.28 3.55
N LYS A 166 17.07 1.55 3.73
CA LYS A 166 17.65 2.01 4.98
C LYS A 166 16.58 1.94 6.08
N PRO A 167 16.93 1.54 7.31
CA PRO A 167 16.00 1.66 8.43
C PRO A 167 15.63 3.13 8.61
N LEU A 168 14.34 3.44 8.68
CA LEU A 168 13.87 4.78 9.02
C LEU A 168 14.38 5.12 10.42
N SER A 169 15.12 6.21 10.56
CA SER A 169 15.64 6.66 11.86
C SER A 169 14.74 7.74 12.43
N GLY A 170 14.07 7.47 13.55
CA GLY A 170 13.51 8.52 14.39
C GLY A 170 12.07 8.95 14.13
N VAL A 171 11.31 8.27 13.26
CA VAL A 171 9.88 8.56 13.05
C VAL A 171 9.04 7.29 13.18
N GLU A 172 7.92 7.44 13.90
CA GLU A 172 6.93 6.43 14.26
C GLU A 172 6.24 5.85 13.02
N PHE A 173 6.78 4.76 12.44
CA PHE A 173 6.18 4.18 11.24
C PHE A 173 6.13 2.66 11.29
N LEU A 174 4.90 2.15 11.36
CA LEU A 174 4.57 0.83 10.83
C LEU A 174 3.72 1.01 9.58
N PHE A 175 4.38 1.26 8.46
CA PHE A 175 3.80 1.08 7.13
C PHE A 175 3.88 -0.38 6.71
N GLN A 176 3.02 -1.20 7.28
CA GLN A 176 2.60 -2.47 6.69
C GLN A 176 1.45 -3.02 7.50
N ILE A 177 0.22 -2.62 7.19
CA ILE A 177 -0.90 -3.49 7.53
C ILE A 177 -0.81 -4.69 6.60
N GLN A 178 -0.12 -5.69 7.13
CA GLN A 178 -0.03 -7.09 6.73
C GLN A 178 -0.71 -7.42 5.40
N GLN A 179 0.13 -7.49 4.37
CA GLN A 179 -0.03 -8.58 3.41
C GLN A 179 -0.02 -9.89 4.18
N LEU A 180 -1.11 -10.64 4.09
CA LEU A 180 -1.17 -11.97 4.65
C LEU A 180 -0.14 -12.86 3.95
N LEU A 181 1.03 -13.01 4.58
CA LEU A 181 1.81 -14.24 4.46
C LEU A 181 0.97 -15.37 5.06
N PHE A 182 0.06 -15.94 4.26
CA PHE A 182 -0.33 -17.32 4.51
C PHE A 182 0.86 -18.19 4.10
N PRO A 183 1.37 -19.07 4.97
CA PRO A 183 2.16 -20.18 4.47
C PRO A 183 1.27 -20.96 3.51
N VAL A 184 1.70 -21.11 2.26
CA VAL A 184 1.17 -22.14 1.36
C VAL A 184 1.57 -23.49 1.95
N GLN A 185 0.87 -23.90 2.98
CA GLN A 185 0.83 -25.28 3.44
C GLN A 185 -0.61 -25.73 3.35
N SER A 186 -0.83 -26.54 2.32
CA SER A 186 -1.95 -27.47 2.13
C SER A 186 -3.35 -26.86 2.09
N LEU A 187 -3.79 -26.52 0.88
CA LEU A 187 -5.18 -26.81 0.50
C LEU A 187 -5.23 -28.25 -0.03
N PRO A 188 -6.32 -29.00 0.22
CA PRO A 188 -6.52 -30.36 -0.28
C PRO A 188 -6.63 -30.43 -1.81
#